data_AF-A0A2E9DYJ1-F1
#
_entry.id   AF-A0A2E9DYJ1-F1
#
_cell.length_a   1.000
_cell.length_b   1.000
_cell.length_c   1.000
_cell.angle_alpha   90.00
_cell.angle_beta   90.00
_cell.angle_gamma   90.00
#
_symmetry.space_group_name_H-M   'P 1'
#
loop_
_entity.id
_entity.type
_entity.pdbx_description
1 polymer ?
#
loop_
_entity_poly.entity_id
_entity_poly.type
_entity_poly.pdbx_seq_one_letter_code
_entity_poly.pdbx_strand_id
1 'polypeptide(L)' 'MVQGMIDDLTATLVDAAKHDKGNSAAGTRVRKAMQECKASAQAVRVQVQSDKNN' A
#
# COMPACT_ATOMS: atom_id res chain seq x y z
N MET A 1 -5.31 0.01 -11.50
CA MET A 1 -4.81 0.91 -10.43
C MET A 1 -5.06 0.31 -9.05
N VAL A 2 -6.31 -0.01 -8.69
CA VAL A 2 -6.62 -0.60 -7.37
C VAL A 2 -6.08 -2.03 -7.22
N GLN A 3 -6.11 -2.85 -8.28
CA GLN A 3 -5.60 -4.22 -8.22
C GLN A 3 -4.12 -4.30 -7.80
N GLY A 4 -3.26 -3.44 -8.35
CA GLY A 4 -1.84 -3.40 -7.97
C GLY A 4 -1.63 -3.10 -6.48
N MET A 5 -2.42 -2.18 -5.91
CA MET A 5 -2.36 -1.92 -4.47
C MET A 5 -2.76 -3.16 -3.65
N ILE A 6 -3.75 -3.92 -4.10
CA ILE A 6 -4.18 -5.15 -3.43
C ILE A 6 -3.06 -6.18 -3.47
N ASP A 7 -2.39 -6.33 -4.61
CA ASP A 7 -1.29 -7.27 -4.78
C ASP A 7 -0.11 -6.90 -3.86
N ASP A 8 0.26 -5.61 -3.82
CA ASP A 8 1.34 -5.08 -2.97
C ASP A 8 1.06 -5.27 -1.47
N LEU A 9 -0.17 -4.97 -1.04
CA LEU A 9 -0.60 -5.16 0.35
C LEU A 9 -0.64 -6.65 0.72
N THR A 10 -1.06 -7.51 -0.19
CA THR A 10 -1.10 -8.96 0.01
C THR A 10 0.32 -9.53 0.16
N ALA A 11 1.26 -9.09 -0.70
CA ALA A 11 2.67 -9.47 -0.58
C ALA A 11 3.30 -9.01 0.75
N THR A 12 2.85 -7.87 1.27
CA THR A 12 3.34 -7.28 2.53
C THR A 12 2.94 -8.09 3.77
N LEU A 13 1.92 -8.96 3.70
CA LEU A 13 1.46 -9.77 4.83
C LEU A 13 2.58 -10.64 5.45
N VAL A 14 3.48 -11.15 4.61
CA VAL A 14 4.61 -11.96 5.07
C VAL A 14 5.57 -11.14 5.93
N ASP A 15 5.84 -9.88 5.55
CA ASP A 15 6.69 -9.00 6.33
C ASP A 15 5.99 -8.47 7.58
N ALA A 16 4.67 -8.25 7.54
CA ALA A 16 3.89 -7.93 8.73
C ALA A 16 4.02 -9.04 9.79
N ALA A 17 3.81 -10.30 9.41
CA ALA A 17 3.96 -11.44 10.32
C ALA A 17 5.39 -11.62 10.86
N LYS A 18 6.42 -11.22 10.10
CA LYS A 18 7.81 -11.19 10.58
C LYS A 18 8.03 -10.02 11.54
N HIS A 19 7.43 -8.86 11.28
CA HIS A 19 7.56 -7.69 12.13
C HIS A 19 6.92 -7.91 13.52
N ASP A 20 5.75 -8.54 13.57
CA ASP A 20 5.07 -8.92 14.82
C ASP A 20 5.94 -9.83 15.71
N LYS A 21 6.90 -10.53 15.10
CA LYS A 21 7.91 -11.38 15.77
C LYS A 21 9.21 -10.64 16.10
N GLY A 22 9.23 -9.31 16.02
CA GLY A 22 10.38 -8.47 16.38
C GLY A 22 11.37 -8.19 15.25
N ASN A 23 11.08 -8.56 13.99
CA ASN A 23 11.97 -8.25 12.87
C ASN A 23 11.84 -6.77 12.44
N SER A 24 12.79 -5.93 12.84
CA SER A 24 12.81 -4.49 12.52
C SER A 24 12.96 -4.18 11.03
N ALA A 25 13.69 -5.00 10.27
CA ALA A 25 13.84 -4.81 8.83
C ALA A 25 12.53 -5.10 8.09
N ALA A 26 11.77 -6.10 8.54
CA ALA A 26 10.43 -6.36 8.01
C ALA A 26 9.48 -5.20 8.30
N GLY A 27 9.51 -4.63 9.51
CA GLY A 27 8.76 -3.42 9.84
C GLY A 27 9.09 -2.22 8.94
N THR A 28 10.37 -2.07 8.56
CA THR A 28 10.78 -1.03 7.59
C THR A 28 10.16 -1.25 6.22
N ARG A 29 10.06 -2.50 5.75
CA ARG A 29 9.41 -2.84 4.48
C ARG A 29 7.90 -2.60 4.52
N VAL A 30 7.22 -3.03 5.60
CA VAL A 30 5.80 -2.75 5.82
C VAL A 30 5.52 -1.25 5.78
N ARG A 31 6.33 -0.45 6.50
CA ARG A 31 6.18 1.01 6.50
C ARG A 31 6.29 1.62 5.10
N LYS A 32 7.24 1.16 4.29
CA LYS A 32 7.40 1.63 2.89
C LYS A 32 6.20 1.25 2.03
N ALA A 33 5.76 -0.01 2.09
CA ALA A 33 4.59 -0.47 1.35
C ALA A 33 3.32 0.34 1.70
N MET A 34 3.12 0.68 2.97
CA MET A 34 1.99 1.52 3.39
C MET A 34 2.10 2.96 2.84
N GLN A 35 3.31 3.51 2.71
CA GLN A 35 3.51 4.84 2.11
C GLN A 35 3.16 4.84 0.62
N GLU A 36 3.60 3.82 -0.11
CA GLU A 36 3.29 3.64 -1.53
C GLU A 36 1.79 3.42 -1.74
N CYS A 37 1.15 2.56 -0.92
CA CYS A 37 -0.30 2.36 -0.94
C CYS A 37 -1.07 3.67 -0.75
N LYS A 38 -0.67 4.52 0.22
CA LYS A 38 -1.29 5.84 0.42
C LYS A 38 -1.20 6.72 -0.83
N ALA A 39 -0.04 6.76 -1.49
CA ALA A 39 0.15 7.54 -2.70
C ALA A 39 -0.76 7.03 -3.85
N SER A 40 -0.78 5.72 -4.06
CA SER A 40 -1.62 5.08 -5.07
C SER A 40 -3.11 5.28 -4.82
N ALA A 41 -3.56 5.16 -3.57
CA ALA A 41 -4.95 5.42 -3.17
C ALA A 41 -5.36 6.86 -3.49
N GLN A 42 -4.48 7.80 -3.20
CA GLN A 42 -4.71 9.21 -3.48
C GLN A 42 -4.80 9.48 -4.99
N ALA A 43 -3.95 8.87 -5.79
CA ALA A 43 -3.98 8.99 -7.25
C ALA A 43 -5.32 8.47 -7.82
N VAL A 44 -5.80 7.31 -7.37
CA VAL A 44 -7.11 6.77 -7.76
C VAL A 44 -8.23 7.73 -7.37
N ARG A 45 -8.22 8.28 -6.15
CA ARG A 45 -9.24 9.24 -5.69
C ARG A 45 -9.29 10.48 -6.56
N VAL A 46 -8.14 11.04 -6.92
CA VAL A 46 -8.05 12.22 -7.79
C VAL A 46 -8.57 11.90 -9.19
N GLN A 47 -8.21 10.74 -9.75
CA GLN A 47 -8.70 10.31 -11.05
C GLN A 47 -10.23 10.23 -11.08
N VAL A 48 -10.83 9.55 -10.10
CA VAL A 48 -12.29 9.43 -10.00
C VAL A 48 -12.98 10.79 -9.85
N GLN A 49 -12.38 11.72 -9.11
CA GLN A 49 -12.90 13.09 -9.01
C GLN A 49 -12.81 13.84 -10.33
N SER A 50 -11.72 13.66 -11.09
CA SER A 50 -11.57 14.23 -12.42
C SER A 50 -12.61 13.67 -13.39
N ASP A 51 -12.83 12.35 -13.36
CA ASP A 51 -13.81 11.68 -14.23
C ASP A 51 -15.24 12.12 -13.94
N LYS A 52 -15.57 12.46 -12.68
CA LYS A 52 -16.89 12.99 -12.29
C LYS A 52 -17.11 14.43 -12.75
N ASN A 53 -16.06 15.24 -12.78
CA ASN A 53 -16.14 16.68 -13.03
C ASN A 53 -15.95 17.05 -14.52
N ASN A 54 -15.65 16.06 -15.37
CA ASN A 54 -15.63 16.14 -16.84
C ASN A 54 -16.93 15.57 -17.41
#